data_AF-A0A2X0VGN4-F1
#
_entry.id   AF-A0A2X0VGN4-F1
#
_cell.length_a   1.000
_cell.length_b   1.000
_cell.length_c   1.000
_cell.angle_alpha   90.00
_cell.angle_beta   90.00
_cell.angle_gamma   90.00
#
_symmetry.space_group_name_H-M   'P 1'
#
loop_
_entity.id
_entity.type
_entity.pdbx_description
1 polymer ?
#
loop_
_entity_poly.entity_id
_entity_poly.type
_entity_poly.pdbx_seq_one_letter_code
_entity_poly.pdbx_strand_id
1 'polypeptide(L)'
;MAELSRDLGNVEYDKLLAGPRDWVKYTHNEVAQGENKLKRGCLVTYDAATKTVKACKLKADVVYGILAEDVDATSSKVYARIYLSGAFNEEALSMGTPGDSGKVADFYLSARNVGIIFNKPTK
;
A
#
# COMPACT_ATOMS: atom_id res chain seq x y z
N MET A 1 -46.46 8.61 -11.65
CA MET A 1 -45.74 9.00 -10.42
C MET A 1 -45.20 7.71 -9.80
N ALA A 2 -44.05 7.23 -10.28
CA ALA A 2 -43.48 5.99 -9.77
C ALA A 2 -41.94 6.12 -9.72
N GLU A 3 -41.44 5.95 -8.51
CA GLU A 3 -40.07 5.58 -8.11
C GLU A 3 -38.92 6.58 -8.34
N LEU A 4 -38.85 7.56 -7.45
CA LEU A 4 -37.61 8.24 -7.04
C LEU A 4 -36.87 7.39 -5.97
N SER A 5 -36.64 6.10 -6.23
CA SER A 5 -35.69 5.32 -5.43
C SER A 5 -34.38 5.26 -6.21
N ARG A 6 -33.54 6.29 -6.03
CA ARG A 6 -32.19 6.31 -6.59
C ARG A 6 -31.27 5.72 -5.55
N ASP A 7 -30.86 4.47 -5.75
CA ASP A 7 -29.77 3.88 -4.99
C ASP A 7 -28.55 4.80 -5.10
N LEU A 8 -28.11 5.35 -3.96
CA LEU A 8 -27.03 6.34 -3.88
C LEU A 8 -25.64 5.68 -3.97
N GLY A 9 -25.60 4.34 -4.02
CA GLY A 9 -24.39 3.54 -4.11
C GLY A 9 -24.12 2.75 -2.83
N ASN A 10 -23.30 1.71 -2.97
CA ASN A 10 -22.87 0.86 -1.87
C ASN A 10 -21.56 1.40 -1.24
N VAL A 11 -21.43 1.30 0.08
CA VAL A 11 -20.19 1.64 0.80
C VAL A 11 -19.47 0.35 1.16
N GLU A 12 -18.37 0.07 0.45
CA GLU A 12 -17.51 -1.05 0.77
C GLU A 12 -16.30 -0.58 1.59
N TYR A 13 -16.12 -1.19 2.76
CA TYR A 13 -14.95 -0.94 3.60
C TYR A 13 -13.74 -1.73 3.06
N ASP A 14 -12.64 -1.03 2.82
CA ASP A 14 -11.36 -1.54 2.32
C ASP A 14 -10.70 -2.60 3.24
N LYS A 15 -11.04 -2.62 4.54
CA LYS A 15 -10.52 -3.58 5.55
C LYS A 15 -8.98 -3.72 5.56
N LEU A 16 -8.27 -2.69 5.10
CA LEU A 16 -6.82 -2.69 4.97
C LEU A 16 -6.10 -2.83 6.32
N LEU A 17 -6.63 -2.22 7.38
CA LEU A 17 -6.05 -2.30 8.72
C LEU A 17 -6.62 -3.49 9.48
N ALA A 18 -5.74 -4.35 9.98
CA ALA A 18 -6.09 -5.62 10.64
C ALA A 18 -5.66 -5.66 12.13
N GLY A 19 -5.45 -4.50 12.75
CA GLY A 19 -5.08 -4.37 14.16
C GLY A 19 -5.50 -3.03 14.76
N PRO A 20 -5.10 -2.73 16.01
CA PRO A 20 -5.43 -1.46 16.68
C PRO A 20 -4.97 -0.25 15.85
N ARG A 21 -5.53 0.95 16.04
CA ARG A 21 -5.10 2.11 15.23
C ARG A 21 -3.91 2.87 15.81
N ASP A 22 -3.66 2.77 17.12
CA ASP A 22 -2.70 3.62 17.85
C ASP A 22 -1.22 3.40 17.52
N TRP A 23 -0.88 2.19 17.07
CA TRP A 23 0.46 1.79 16.64
C TRP A 23 0.76 2.05 15.16
N VAL A 24 -0.21 2.54 14.38
CA VAL A 24 0.01 2.84 12.96
C VAL A 24 0.72 4.20 12.85
N LYS A 25 1.95 4.20 12.35
CA LYS A 25 2.72 5.43 12.08
C LYS A 25 2.76 5.71 10.59
N TYR A 26 2.68 6.99 10.23
CA TYR A 26 2.77 7.43 8.84
C TYR A 26 3.87 8.49 8.66
N THR A 27 4.42 8.53 7.46
CA THR A 27 5.34 9.57 6.98
C THR A 27 4.86 10.08 5.62
N HIS A 28 5.41 11.21 5.18
CA HIS A 28 5.23 11.73 3.83
C HIS A 28 6.54 11.59 3.06
N ASN A 29 6.53 10.83 1.97
CA ASN A 29 7.69 10.71 1.08
C ASN A 29 7.26 10.92 -0.37
N GLU A 30 8.22 11.28 -1.22
CA GLU A 30 8.02 11.40 -2.67
C GLU A 30 8.00 10.02 -3.33
N VAL A 31 6.94 9.71 -4.06
CA VAL A 31 6.90 8.58 -5.00
C VAL A 31 7.63 8.95 -6.28
N ALA A 32 8.49 8.05 -6.76
CA ALA A 32 9.25 8.24 -7.99
C ALA A 32 8.33 8.40 -9.20
N GLN A 33 8.73 9.26 -10.14
CA GLN A 33 8.06 9.36 -11.44
C GLN A 33 8.18 8.03 -12.20
N GLY A 34 7.10 7.63 -12.87
CA GLY A 34 7.04 6.41 -13.69
C GLY A 34 6.54 5.19 -12.94
N GLU A 35 6.13 5.32 -11.67
CA GLU A 35 5.51 4.23 -10.90
C GLU A 35 4.02 4.02 -11.21
N ASN A 36 3.49 4.71 -12.25
CA ASN A 36 2.10 4.64 -12.68
C ASN A 36 1.11 4.99 -11.55
N LYS A 37 -0.14 4.52 -11.69
CA LYS A 37 -1.18 4.64 -10.68
C LYS A 37 -1.03 3.52 -9.65
N LEU A 38 -0.47 3.85 -8.49
CA LEU A 38 -0.38 2.96 -7.35
C LEU A 38 -1.64 3.08 -6.50
N LYS A 39 -2.14 1.93 -6.03
CA LYS A 39 -3.30 1.86 -5.16
C LYS A 39 -2.90 1.89 -3.69
N ARG A 40 -3.79 2.41 -2.86
CA ARG A 40 -3.72 2.26 -1.41
C ARG A 40 -3.52 0.78 -1.06
N GLY A 41 -2.63 0.50 -0.10
CA GLY A 41 -2.24 -0.87 0.24
C GLY A 41 -1.07 -1.43 -0.59
N CYS A 42 -0.52 -0.67 -1.54
CA CYS A 42 0.67 -1.10 -2.28
C CYS A 42 1.93 -1.05 -1.41
N LEU A 43 2.73 -2.11 -1.46
CA LEU A 43 4.03 -2.20 -0.80
C LEU A 43 5.06 -1.35 -1.54
N VAL A 44 5.84 -0.58 -0.78
CA VAL A 44 6.87 0.32 -1.32
C VAL A 44 8.23 0.05 -0.72
N THR A 45 9.25 0.23 -1.56
CA THR A 45 10.67 0.25 -1.22
C THR A 45 11.20 1.68 -1.27
N TYR A 46 12.26 1.96 -0.53
CA TYR A 46 12.91 3.26 -0.54
C TYR A 46 14.21 3.21 -1.33
N ASP A 47 14.32 4.05 -2.35
CA ASP A 47 15.53 4.23 -3.14
C ASP A 47 16.40 5.34 -2.52
N ALA A 48 17.48 4.94 -1.86
CA ALA A 48 18.39 5.87 -1.20
C ALA A 48 19.13 6.81 -2.16
N ALA A 49 19.31 6.43 -3.44
CA ALA A 49 20.02 7.26 -4.42
C ALA A 49 19.18 8.45 -4.85
N THR A 50 17.88 8.23 -5.08
CA THR A 50 16.94 9.26 -5.53
C THR A 50 16.15 9.90 -4.39
N LYS A 51 16.23 9.34 -3.18
CA LYS A 51 15.44 9.70 -1.99
C LYS A 51 13.94 9.63 -2.25
N THR A 52 13.52 8.70 -3.11
CA THR A 52 12.12 8.49 -3.48
C THR A 52 11.68 7.08 -3.12
N VAL A 53 10.38 6.88 -2.99
CA VAL A 53 9.78 5.55 -2.84
C VAL A 53 9.33 5.02 -4.19
N LYS A 54 9.42 3.71 -4.35
CA LYS A 54 8.99 2.96 -5.54
C LYS A 54 8.14 1.79 -5.09
N ALA A 55 7.26 1.28 -5.94
CA ALA A 55 6.60 0.03 -5.63
C ALA A 55 7.62 -1.11 -5.52
N CYS A 56 7.40 -2.03 -4.60
CA CYS A 56 8.13 -3.30 -4.62
C CYS A 56 7.72 -4.09 -5.88
N LYS A 57 8.70 -4.64 -6.60
CA LYS A 57 8.51 -5.37 -7.88
C LYS A 57 9.23 -6.71 -7.89
N LEU A 58 10.35 -6.79 -7.18
CA LEU A 58 11.23 -7.95 -7.12
C LEU A 58 11.25 -8.54 -5.73
N LYS A 59 11.42 -9.85 -5.64
CA LYS A 59 11.59 -10.56 -4.36
C LYS A 59 12.75 -10.04 -3.50
N ALA A 60 13.77 -9.47 -4.14
CA ALA A 60 14.94 -8.90 -3.46
C ALA A 60 14.68 -7.50 -2.86
N ASP A 61 13.54 -6.86 -3.17
CA ASP A 61 13.23 -5.54 -2.63
C ASP A 61 12.99 -5.62 -1.13
N VAL A 62 13.39 -4.56 -0.43
CA VAL A 62 13.17 -4.41 1.00
C VAL A 62 11.97 -3.51 1.22
N VAL A 63 10.97 -3.99 1.95
CA VAL A 63 9.80 -3.19 2.29
C VAL A 63 10.22 -2.05 3.21
N TYR A 64 9.94 -0.84 2.76
CA TYR A 64 10.06 0.37 3.54
C TYR A 64 8.72 0.75 4.18
N GLY A 65 7.62 0.54 3.45
CA GLY A 65 6.29 0.92 3.93
C GLY A 65 5.16 0.45 3.03
N ILE A 66 3.95 0.92 3.34
CA ILE A 66 2.72 0.66 2.56
C ILE A 66 2.05 1.99 2.23
N LEU A 67 1.56 2.17 0.99
CA LEU A 67 0.84 3.37 0.59
C LEU A 67 -0.49 3.53 1.33
N ALA A 68 -0.71 4.72 1.89
CA ALA A 68 -1.93 5.07 2.60
C ALA A 68 -2.99 5.71 1.70
N GLU A 69 -2.64 6.12 0.48
CA GLU A 69 -3.56 6.72 -0.47
C GLU A 69 -3.28 6.24 -1.89
N ASP A 70 -4.26 6.41 -2.77
CA ASP A 70 -4.07 6.20 -4.20
C ASP A 70 -3.18 7.33 -4.74
N VAL A 71 -2.15 6.97 -5.49
CA VAL A 71 -1.15 7.92 -6.01
C VAL A 71 -0.97 7.69 -7.50
N ASP A 72 -1.02 8.76 -8.27
CA ASP A 72 -0.68 8.75 -9.70
C ASP A 72 0.67 9.44 -9.92
N ALA A 73 1.74 8.64 -9.98
CA ALA A 73 3.09 9.13 -10.24
C ALA A 73 3.51 8.93 -11.71
N THR A 74 2.56 8.87 -12.64
CA THR A 74 2.84 8.60 -14.07
C THR A 74 3.71 9.69 -14.70
N SER A 75 3.39 10.97 -14.45
CA SER A 75 4.00 12.10 -15.17
C SER A 75 4.95 12.95 -14.32
N SER A 76 4.90 12.82 -13.00
CA SER A 76 5.77 13.57 -12.07
C SER A 76 5.91 12.82 -10.75
N LYS A 77 6.90 13.24 -9.95
CA LYS A 77 6.95 12.83 -8.55
C LYS A 77 5.73 13.33 -7.79
N VAL A 78 5.24 12.54 -6.84
CA VAL A 78 4.07 12.90 -6.03
C VAL A 78 4.37 12.63 -4.56
N TYR A 79 4.05 13.60 -3.70
CA TYR A 79 4.09 13.38 -2.26
C TYR A 79 2.93 12.50 -1.82
N ALA A 80 3.25 11.40 -1.13
CA ALA A 80 2.27 10.44 -0.66
C ALA A 80 2.49 10.08 0.81
N ARG A 81 1.40 9.77 1.49
CA ARG A 81 1.41 9.20 2.83
C ARG A 81 1.71 7.71 2.78
N ILE A 82 2.65 7.30 3.63
CA ILE A 82 3.14 5.92 3.70
C ILE A 82 3.08 5.46 5.14
N TYR A 83 2.51 4.29 5.37
CA TYR A 83 2.54 3.59 6.64
C TYR A 83 3.90 2.95 6.86
N LEU A 84 4.53 3.27 7.99
CA LEU A 84 5.81 2.70 8.42
C LEU A 84 5.64 1.51 9.37
N SER A 85 4.54 1.47 10.12
CA SER A 85 4.26 0.42 11.10
C SER A 85 2.77 0.13 11.21
N GLY A 86 2.43 -1.07 11.69
CA GLY A 86 1.05 -1.49 11.97
C GLY A 86 0.72 -2.89 11.48
N ALA A 87 -0.50 -3.37 11.76
CA ALA A 87 -1.02 -4.59 11.15
C ALA A 87 -1.92 -4.28 9.96
N PHE A 88 -1.65 -4.99 8.87
CA PHE A 88 -2.35 -4.87 7.60
C PHE A 88 -2.92 -6.22 7.18
N ASN A 89 -4.07 -6.17 6.51
CA ASN A 89 -4.69 -7.35 5.93
C ASN A 89 -3.91 -7.77 4.68
N GLU A 90 -3.33 -8.97 4.70
CA GLU A 90 -2.56 -9.53 3.58
C GLU A 90 -3.34 -9.57 2.26
N GLU A 91 -4.66 -9.80 2.32
CA GLU A 91 -5.52 -9.88 1.12
C GLU A 91 -5.82 -8.52 0.50
N ALA A 92 -5.70 -7.43 1.26
CA ALA A 92 -5.89 -6.06 0.78
C ALA A 92 -4.58 -5.41 0.32
N LEU A 93 -3.43 -6.08 0.53
CA LEU A 93 -2.14 -5.59 0.08
C LEU A 93 -1.92 -5.89 -1.39
N SER A 94 -1.24 -4.97 -2.07
CA SER A 94 -0.87 -5.11 -3.46
C SER A 94 0.62 -4.90 -3.69
N MET A 95 1.08 -5.43 -4.81
CA MET A 95 2.42 -5.23 -5.35
C MET A 95 2.28 -4.38 -6.61
N GLY A 96 3.30 -3.58 -6.92
CA GLY A 96 3.32 -2.55 -7.97
C GLY A 96 2.31 -2.72 -9.10
N THR A 97 2.71 -3.38 -10.18
CA THR A 97 1.86 -3.61 -11.36
C THR A 97 1.70 -5.10 -11.66
N PRO A 98 0.58 -5.51 -12.29
CA PRO A 98 0.39 -6.90 -12.70
C PRO A 98 1.55 -7.38 -13.61
N GLY A 99 2.25 -8.44 -13.21
CA GLY A 99 3.41 -8.98 -13.94
C GLY A 99 4.74 -8.91 -13.17
N ASP A 100 4.76 -8.20 -12.04
CA ASP A 100 5.89 -8.20 -11.12
C ASP A 100 6.12 -9.59 -10.48
N SER A 101 7.39 -9.93 -10.23
CA SER A 101 7.78 -11.27 -9.75
C SER A 101 7.63 -11.44 -8.23
N GLY A 102 7.60 -10.35 -7.47
CA GLY A 102 7.43 -10.36 -6.03
C GLY A 102 5.98 -10.65 -5.63
N LYS A 103 5.78 -11.52 -4.64
CA LYS A 103 4.48 -11.72 -3.99
C LYS A 103 4.51 -11.09 -2.61
N VAL A 104 3.37 -10.61 -2.11
CA VAL A 104 3.24 -10.05 -0.74
C VAL A 104 3.88 -10.98 0.31
N ALA A 105 3.69 -12.29 0.17
CA ALA A 105 4.24 -13.31 1.05
C ALA A 105 5.79 -13.36 1.08
N ASP A 106 6.48 -12.97 0.00
CA ASP A 106 7.94 -12.94 -0.05
C ASP A 106 8.53 -11.86 0.87
N PHE A 107 7.73 -10.85 1.23
CA PHE A 107 8.16 -9.69 2.01
C PHE A 107 7.85 -9.80 3.51
N TYR A 108 7.39 -10.97 3.99
CA TYR A 108 7.00 -11.12 5.40
C TYR A 108 8.12 -10.76 6.39
N LEU A 109 9.36 -11.19 6.09
CA LEU A 109 10.53 -10.89 6.93
C LEU A 109 10.95 -9.42 6.86
N SER A 110 10.98 -8.83 5.66
CA SER A 110 11.37 -7.43 5.49
C SER A 110 10.34 -6.48 6.11
N ALA A 111 9.05 -6.78 5.96
CA ALA A 111 7.96 -6.06 6.61
C ALA A 111 8.06 -6.14 8.14
N ARG A 112 8.35 -7.32 8.71
CA ARG A 112 8.51 -7.49 10.15
C ARG A 112 9.66 -6.67 10.73
N ASN A 113 10.77 -6.54 10.02
CA ASN A 113 11.92 -5.76 10.47
C ASN A 113 11.62 -4.26 10.62
N VAL A 114 10.67 -3.74 9.83
CA VAL A 114 10.22 -2.34 9.92
C VAL A 114 8.99 -2.15 10.81
N GLY A 115 8.49 -3.22 11.46
CA GLY A 115 7.32 -3.14 12.34
C GLY A 115 5.97 -3.20 11.62
N ILE A 116 5.97 -3.72 10.39
CA ILE A 116 4.76 -4.02 9.61
C ILE A 116 4.41 -5.50 9.82
N ILE A 117 3.16 -5.78 10.14
CA ILE A 117 2.66 -7.13 10.40
C ILE A 117 1.55 -7.45 9.39
N PHE A 118 1.71 -8.55 8.66
CA PHE A 118 0.65 -9.07 7.79
C PHE A 118 -0.22 -10.02 8.59
N ASN A 119 -1.49 -9.66 8.73
CA ASN A 119 -2.51 -10.53 9.31
C ASN A 119 -3.35 -11.10 8.19
N LYS A 120 -3.57 -12.41 8.22
CA LYS A 120 -4.64 -13.03 7.45
C LYS A 120 -5.94 -12.86 8.23
N PRO A 121 -7.01 -12.34 7.62
CA PRO A 121 -8.31 -12.35 8.26
C PRO A 121 -8.67 -13.81 8.50
N THR A 122 -8.73 -14.21 9.76
CA THR A 122 -9.38 -15.48 10.14
C THR A 122 -10.83 -15.37 9.71
N LYS A 123 -11.25 -16.25 8.79
CA LYS A 123 -12.63 -16.40 8.35
C LYS A 123 -13.60 -16.49 9.54
#